data_AF-A0A6A6PDT9-F1
#
_entry.id   AF-A0A6A6PDT9-F1
#
_cell.length_a   1.000
_cell.length_b   1.000
_cell.length_c   1.000
_cell.angle_alpha   90.00
_cell.angle_beta   90.00
_cell.angle_gamma   90.00
#
_symmetry.space_group_name_H-M   'P 1'
#
loop_
_entity.id
_entity.type
_entity.pdbx_description
1 polymer ?
#
loop_
_entity_poly.entity_id
_entity_poly.type
_entity_poly.pdbx_seq_one_letter_code
_entity_poly.pdbx_strand_id
1 'polypeptide(L)'
;MDAVRRASIRAARPRPAALPPPRCLHTSPARSATPLHPTTPGPPPKAPTPIATPAQDRIARKAQQADLLRRGQAQRPQPGKPAGALQRRFWRDVSVQECDAGLQVHLDSRPVRTAAKRILTIPPSKRQLAAAVALEWDQLASAQQALKQHYIPLTSLVSRALDIRDADANGDSLVRNDAVGMMMKYFGTDTLLCWAPERGSQGSSRGDSLRQRQVQAARPILDYLTTHVWPGADIVPALEEDNILPKPQPERTRELVQGWLSALPAFELAGLERAVLASKSLLVAVRLLAEWSEELSRARATDGKAHGARFGIEEAAEACSVEVRWQTELWGEVEDTHDVEKEDLRRQLGSVVLLVGGSSRA
;
A
#
# COMPACT_ATOMS: atom_id res chain seq x y z
N MET A 1 -15.76 107.47 -15.57
CA MET A 1 -15.47 106.59 -16.73
C MET A 1 -14.15 105.90 -16.47
N ASP A 2 -14.11 104.60 -16.79
CA ASP A 2 -12.97 103.68 -16.80
C ASP A 2 -12.38 103.19 -15.48
N ALA A 3 -13.07 102.19 -14.92
CA ALA A 3 -12.53 101.26 -13.95
C ALA A 3 -11.64 100.22 -14.65
N VAL A 4 -10.34 100.32 -14.41
CA VAL A 4 -9.27 99.42 -14.88
C VAL A 4 -9.43 98.03 -14.23
N ARG A 5 -9.71 97.01 -15.06
CA ARG A 5 -9.74 95.60 -14.66
C ARG A 5 -8.30 95.09 -14.43
N ARG A 6 -7.95 94.77 -13.18
CA ARG A 6 -6.76 93.96 -12.86
C ARG A 6 -7.05 92.49 -13.13
N ALA A 7 -6.24 91.88 -13.99
CA ALA A 7 -6.29 90.45 -14.30
C ALA A 7 -5.65 89.64 -13.17
N SER A 8 -6.41 88.72 -12.58
CA SER A 8 -5.90 87.73 -11.63
C SER A 8 -5.46 86.47 -12.38
N ILE A 9 -4.16 86.17 -12.34
CA ILE A 9 -3.57 84.95 -12.89
C ILE A 9 -3.98 83.78 -11.97
N ARG A 10 -4.88 82.92 -12.44
CA ARG A 10 -5.19 81.64 -11.77
C ARG A 10 -4.12 80.61 -12.16
N ALA A 11 -3.36 80.15 -11.17
CA ALA A 11 -2.47 79.01 -11.31
C ALA A 11 -3.25 77.74 -11.72
N ALA A 12 -2.79 77.07 -12.78
CA ALA A 12 -3.37 75.82 -13.26
C ALA A 12 -3.05 74.69 -12.27
N ARG A 13 -4.09 74.01 -11.76
CA ARG A 13 -3.93 72.75 -11.01
C ARG A 13 -3.56 71.62 -11.99
N PRO A 14 -2.67 70.68 -11.60
CA PRO A 14 -2.36 69.53 -12.44
C PRO A 14 -3.61 68.63 -12.57
N ARG A 15 -3.87 68.16 -13.79
CA ARG A 15 -4.93 67.18 -14.08
C ARG A 15 -4.55 65.82 -13.47
N PRO A 16 -5.47 65.13 -12.77
CA PRO A 16 -5.20 63.76 -12.34
C PRO A 16 -5.10 62.86 -13.58
N ALA A 17 -4.09 61.99 -13.61
CA ALA A 17 -3.93 60.99 -14.66
C ALA A 17 -5.15 60.03 -14.65
N ALA A 18 -5.74 59.82 -15.82
CA ALA A 18 -6.86 58.90 -15.99
C ALA A 18 -6.36 57.46 -15.80
N LEU A 19 -6.91 56.74 -14.82
CA LEU A 19 -6.70 55.31 -14.67
C LEU A 19 -7.38 54.58 -15.85
N PRO A 20 -6.74 53.56 -16.45
CA PRO A 20 -7.37 52.78 -17.50
C PRO A 20 -8.58 51.99 -16.96
N PRO A 21 -9.64 51.79 -17.76
CA PRO A 21 -10.82 51.06 -17.30
C PRO A 21 -10.48 49.60 -17.02
N PRO A 22 -11.10 48.97 -15.99
CA PRO A 22 -10.88 47.57 -15.70
C PRO A 22 -11.39 46.72 -16.87
N ARG A 23 -10.54 45.80 -17.36
CA ARG A 23 -10.95 44.77 -18.33
C ARG A 23 -11.68 43.67 -17.58
N CYS A 24 -12.97 43.49 -17.87
CA CYS A 24 -13.79 42.41 -17.33
C CYS A 24 -13.33 41.05 -17.89
N LEU A 25 -12.88 40.14 -17.03
CA LEU A 25 -12.51 38.76 -17.35
C LEU A 25 -13.70 37.79 -17.25
N HIS A 26 -14.91 38.16 -17.70
CA HIS A 26 -16.00 37.19 -17.84
C HIS A 26 -17.02 37.63 -18.89
N THR A 27 -17.40 36.71 -19.77
CA THR A 27 -18.42 36.87 -20.81
C THR A 27 -19.77 36.25 -20.42
N SER A 28 -19.93 35.84 -19.16
CA SER A 28 -21.17 35.22 -18.68
C SER A 28 -22.04 36.26 -17.96
N PRO A 29 -23.34 36.37 -18.28
CA PRO A 29 -24.23 37.30 -17.59
C PRO A 29 -24.38 36.89 -16.12
N ALA A 30 -24.22 37.85 -15.21
CA ALA A 30 -24.44 37.64 -13.78
C ALA A 30 -25.91 37.27 -13.55
N ARG A 31 -26.18 36.03 -13.16
CA ARG A 31 -27.50 35.61 -12.70
C ARG A 31 -27.66 36.05 -11.25
N SER A 32 -28.70 36.84 -10.97
CA SER A 32 -29.14 37.13 -9.61
C SER A 32 -29.57 35.84 -8.92
N ALA A 33 -29.19 35.68 -7.65
CA ALA A 33 -29.55 34.50 -6.86
C ALA A 33 -31.07 34.37 -6.76
N THR A 34 -31.60 33.20 -7.10
CA THR A 34 -33.00 32.84 -6.88
C THR A 34 -33.18 32.55 -5.39
N PRO A 35 -33.95 33.34 -4.62
CA PRO A 35 -34.22 33.00 -3.24
C PRO A 35 -35.07 31.72 -3.23
N LEU A 36 -34.55 30.66 -2.59
CA LEU A 36 -35.34 29.46 -2.33
C LEU A 36 -36.48 29.84 -1.36
N HIS A 37 -37.66 29.24 -1.58
CA HIS A 37 -38.79 29.34 -0.66
C HIS A 37 -38.35 29.02 0.77
N PRO A 38 -39.04 29.55 1.81
CA PRO A 38 -38.66 29.29 3.19
C PRO A 38 -38.58 27.79 3.40
N THR A 39 -37.37 27.27 3.58
CA THR A 39 -37.14 25.93 4.10
C THR A 39 -37.89 25.87 5.40
N THR A 40 -38.96 25.09 5.44
CA THR A 40 -39.58 24.66 6.69
C THR A 40 -38.43 24.21 7.57
N PRO A 41 -38.19 24.84 8.73
CA PRO A 41 -37.14 24.38 9.62
C PRO A 41 -37.40 22.91 9.88
N GLY A 42 -36.41 22.06 9.63
CA GLY A 42 -36.45 20.68 10.08
C GLY A 42 -36.80 20.66 11.58
N PRO A 43 -37.41 19.57 12.07
CA PRO A 43 -37.77 19.49 13.48
C PRO A 43 -36.57 19.92 14.34
N PRO A 44 -36.80 20.75 15.36
CA PRO A 44 -35.71 21.29 16.16
C PRO A 44 -34.81 20.16 16.66
N PRO A 45 -33.49 20.37 16.75
CA PRO A 45 -32.59 19.38 17.30
C PRO A 45 -33.13 18.91 18.65
N LYS A 46 -33.11 17.59 18.88
CA LYS A 46 -33.59 17.02 20.14
C LYS A 46 -32.90 17.73 21.30
N ALA A 47 -33.69 18.07 22.32
CA ALA A 47 -33.19 18.71 23.52
C ALA A 47 -31.94 17.97 24.03
N PRO A 48 -30.88 18.70 24.45
CA PRO A 48 -29.69 18.07 25.00
C PRO A 48 -30.13 17.17 26.16
N THR A 49 -29.78 15.89 26.07
CA THR A 49 -30.10 14.93 27.11
C THR A 49 -29.40 15.37 28.39
N PRO A 50 -30.13 15.47 29.52
CA PRO A 50 -29.52 15.84 30.79
C PRO A 50 -28.37 14.89 31.09
N ILE A 51 -27.26 15.44 31.59
CA ILE A 51 -26.11 14.66 32.06
C ILE A 51 -26.66 13.60 33.02
N ALA A 52 -26.43 12.33 32.67
CA ALA A 52 -26.97 11.21 33.41
C ALA A 52 -26.57 11.36 34.88
N THR A 53 -27.55 11.28 35.76
CA THR A 53 -27.25 11.23 37.20
C THR A 53 -26.43 9.97 37.49
N PRO A 54 -25.57 9.96 38.53
CA PRO A 54 -24.77 8.77 38.88
C PRO A 54 -25.61 7.49 39.06
N ALA A 55 -26.90 7.64 39.42
CA ALA A 55 -27.86 6.55 39.53
C ALA A 55 -28.25 5.97 38.15
N GLN A 56 -28.45 6.81 37.14
CA GLN A 56 -28.79 6.38 35.77
C GLN A 56 -27.60 5.67 35.11
N ASP A 57 -26.38 6.14 35.33
CA ASP A 57 -25.15 5.47 34.87
C ASP A 57 -24.99 4.09 35.49
N ARG A 58 -25.31 3.93 36.78
CA ARG A 58 -25.27 2.63 37.46
C ARG A 58 -26.29 1.65 36.88
N ILE A 59 -27.47 2.12 36.48
CA ILE A 59 -28.50 1.30 35.84
C ILE A 59 -28.06 0.91 34.42
N ALA A 60 -27.50 1.85 33.65
CA ALA A 60 -26.98 1.58 32.31
C ALA A 60 -25.84 0.55 32.33
N ARG A 61 -24.90 0.65 33.28
CA ARG A 61 -23.82 -0.33 33.48
C ARG A 61 -24.36 -1.71 33.83
N LYS A 62 -25.35 -1.80 34.73
CA LYS A 62 -25.99 -3.08 35.07
C LYS A 62 -26.73 -3.69 33.88
N ALA A 63 -27.40 -2.87 33.06
CA ALA A 63 -28.08 -3.33 31.86
C ALA A 63 -27.09 -3.87 30.81
N GLN A 64 -25.98 -3.17 30.58
CA GLN A 64 -24.90 -3.64 29.69
C GLN A 64 -24.29 -4.95 30.20
N GLN A 65 -24.03 -5.06 31.50
CA GLN A 65 -23.48 -6.28 32.10
C GLN A 65 -24.47 -7.45 31.99
N ALA A 66 -25.76 -7.22 32.18
CA ALA A 66 -26.80 -8.23 31.99
C ALA A 66 -26.91 -8.69 30.53
N ASP A 67 -26.75 -7.77 29.57
CA ASP A 67 -26.76 -8.10 28.13
C ASP A 67 -25.52 -8.92 27.73
N LEU A 68 -24.35 -8.58 28.28
CA LEU A 68 -23.11 -9.33 28.12
C LEU A 68 -23.24 -10.77 28.67
N LEU A 69 -23.85 -10.92 29.84
CA LEU A 69 -24.13 -12.23 30.45
C LEU A 69 -25.14 -13.04 29.62
N ARG A 70 -26.17 -12.41 29.05
CA ARG A 70 -27.10 -13.07 28.12
C ARG A 70 -26.41 -13.56 26.85
N ARG A 71 -25.52 -12.75 26.26
CA ARG A 71 -24.72 -13.16 25.08
C ARG A 71 -23.78 -14.31 25.41
N GLY A 72 -23.15 -14.28 26.59
CA GLY A 72 -22.33 -15.40 27.09
C GLY A 72 -23.13 -16.69 27.34
N GLN A 73 -24.38 -16.56 27.82
CA GLN A 73 -25.28 -17.71 27.98
C GLN A 73 -25.81 -18.24 26.64
N ALA A 74 -26.06 -17.38 25.65
CA ALA A 74 -26.44 -17.78 24.29
C ALA A 74 -25.29 -18.46 23.51
N GLN A 75 -24.04 -18.23 23.93
CA GLN A 75 -22.86 -18.95 23.44
C GLN A 75 -22.62 -20.31 24.11
N ARG A 76 -23.49 -20.76 25.03
CA ARG A 76 -23.41 -22.13 25.55
C ARG A 76 -23.73 -23.12 24.42
N PRO A 77 -22.86 -24.11 24.15
CA PRO A 77 -23.07 -25.05 23.06
C PRO A 77 -24.31 -25.91 23.35
N GLN A 78 -25.27 -25.91 22.43
CA GLN A 78 -26.36 -26.89 22.41
C GLN A 78 -25.82 -28.23 21.87
N PRO A 79 -26.09 -29.37 22.54
CA PRO A 79 -25.68 -30.68 22.03
C PRO A 79 -26.65 -31.09 20.92
N GLY A 80 -26.26 -30.97 19.64
CA GLY A 80 -27.07 -31.52 18.54
C GLY A 80 -26.93 -30.90 17.14
N LYS A 81 -26.15 -29.83 16.93
CA LYS A 81 -25.88 -29.30 15.58
C LYS A 81 -24.37 -29.16 15.32
N PRO A 82 -23.82 -29.70 14.20
CA PRO A 82 -22.39 -29.62 13.89
C PRO A 82 -22.00 -28.25 13.31
N ALA A 83 -22.49 -27.15 13.90
CA ALA A 83 -22.01 -25.80 13.62
C ALA A 83 -20.77 -25.43 14.47
N GLY A 84 -20.39 -26.29 15.43
CA GLY A 84 -19.33 -26.04 16.41
C GLY A 84 -17.94 -26.58 16.06
N ALA A 85 -17.80 -27.47 15.06
CA ALA A 85 -16.51 -28.12 14.78
C ALA A 85 -15.43 -27.14 14.27
N LEU A 86 -15.83 -26.04 13.62
CA LEU A 86 -14.91 -25.00 13.15
C LEU A 86 -14.73 -23.84 14.13
N GLN A 87 -15.52 -23.79 15.21
CA GLN A 87 -15.49 -22.72 16.21
C GLN A 87 -14.28 -22.81 17.14
N ARG A 88 -13.64 -23.99 17.21
CA ARG A 88 -12.42 -24.23 17.99
C ARG A 88 -11.38 -24.91 17.11
N ARG A 89 -10.10 -24.71 17.43
CA ARG A 89 -9.03 -25.47 16.78
C ARG A 89 -9.18 -26.94 17.16
N PHE A 90 -9.05 -27.83 16.18
CA PHE A 90 -9.19 -29.28 16.38
C PHE A 90 -7.84 -30.01 16.43
N TRP A 91 -6.73 -29.28 16.27
CA TRP A 91 -5.36 -29.79 16.40
C TRP A 91 -4.70 -29.31 17.69
N ARG A 92 -3.72 -30.08 18.16
CA ARG A 92 -2.91 -29.74 19.34
C ARG A 92 -1.52 -29.31 18.93
N ASP A 93 -0.87 -30.09 18.08
CA ASP A 93 0.54 -29.94 17.74
C ASP A 93 0.69 -29.51 16.28
N VAL A 94 1.64 -28.61 16.02
CA VAL A 94 2.02 -28.22 14.66
C VAL A 94 3.48 -28.53 14.44
N SER A 95 3.80 -29.25 13.36
CA SER A 95 5.17 -29.66 13.05
C SER A 95 5.51 -29.46 11.58
N VAL A 96 6.79 -29.23 11.30
CA VAL A 96 7.33 -29.25 9.93
C VAL A 96 7.95 -30.62 9.71
N GLN A 97 7.48 -31.33 8.69
CA GLN A 97 8.02 -32.63 8.28
C GLN A 97 8.69 -32.49 6.92
N GLU A 98 9.86 -33.12 6.79
CA GLU A 98 10.60 -33.19 5.53
C GLU A 98 10.23 -34.48 4.79
N CYS A 99 9.92 -34.37 3.50
CA CYS A 99 9.62 -35.47 2.61
C CYS A 99 10.37 -35.30 1.28
N ASP A 100 10.35 -36.33 0.45
CA ASP A 100 11.06 -36.31 -0.85
C ASP A 100 10.65 -35.14 -1.75
N ALA A 101 9.40 -34.67 -1.62
CA ALA A 101 8.87 -33.55 -2.39
C ALA A 101 9.18 -32.16 -1.80
N GLY A 102 9.63 -32.08 -0.53
CA GLY A 102 9.92 -30.83 0.17
C GLY A 102 9.47 -30.83 1.62
N LEU A 103 9.11 -29.64 2.13
CA LEU A 103 8.70 -29.41 3.50
C LEU A 103 7.17 -29.31 3.57
N GLN A 104 6.57 -30.02 4.52
CA GLN A 104 5.13 -30.01 4.74
C GLN A 104 4.83 -29.62 6.18
N VAL A 105 3.83 -28.75 6.37
CA VAL A 105 3.31 -28.41 7.70
C VAL A 105 2.20 -29.38 8.06
N HIS A 106 2.32 -30.03 9.21
CA HIS A 106 1.36 -31.01 9.73
C HIS A 106 0.67 -30.46 10.97
N LEU A 107 -0.64 -30.66 11.03
CA LEU A 107 -1.50 -30.46 12.19
C LEU A 107 -1.76 -31.84 12.80
N ASP A 108 -1.18 -32.09 13.97
CA ASP A 108 -1.01 -33.41 14.56
C ASP A 108 -0.35 -34.38 13.54
N SER A 109 -1.14 -35.25 12.91
CA SER A 109 -0.70 -36.23 11.90
C SER A 109 -1.13 -35.90 10.47
N ARG A 110 -1.81 -34.77 10.25
CA ARG A 110 -2.43 -34.44 8.95
C ARG A 110 -1.74 -33.25 8.30
N PRO A 111 -1.36 -33.33 7.02
CA PRO A 111 -0.74 -32.20 6.33
C PRO A 111 -1.78 -31.10 6.06
N VAL A 112 -1.33 -29.85 6.17
CA VAL A 112 -2.06 -28.67 5.70
C VAL A 112 -2.30 -28.78 4.20
N ARG A 113 -3.51 -28.40 3.76
CA ARG A 113 -3.91 -28.45 2.35
C ARG A 113 -4.34 -27.08 1.84
N THR A 114 -4.09 -26.85 0.57
CA THR A 114 -4.60 -25.67 -0.15
C THR A 114 -6.11 -25.77 -0.37
N ALA A 115 -6.75 -24.68 -0.79
CA ALA A 115 -8.17 -24.67 -1.13
C ALA A 115 -8.52 -25.69 -2.25
N ALA A 116 -7.57 -25.97 -3.14
CA ALA A 116 -7.65 -27.01 -4.16
C ALA A 116 -7.47 -28.45 -3.61
N LYS A 117 -7.46 -28.63 -2.28
CA LYS A 117 -7.29 -29.91 -1.56
C LYS A 117 -5.93 -30.59 -1.77
N ARG A 118 -4.94 -29.87 -2.30
CA ARG A 118 -3.58 -30.37 -2.52
C ARG A 118 -2.74 -30.16 -1.27
N ILE A 119 -1.78 -31.03 -1.02
CA ILE A 119 -0.88 -30.88 0.14
C ILE A 119 0.00 -29.65 -0.09
N LEU A 120 0.01 -28.73 0.87
CA LEU A 120 0.86 -27.56 0.82
C LEU A 120 2.31 -27.98 1.05
N THR A 121 3.09 -28.05 -0.03
CA THR A 121 4.48 -28.49 -0.02
C THR A 121 5.38 -27.32 -0.37
N ILE A 122 6.25 -26.94 0.56
CA ILE A 122 7.20 -25.83 0.46
C ILE A 122 8.55 -26.39 -0.03
N PRO A 123 9.29 -25.70 -0.92
CA PRO A 123 10.61 -26.15 -1.35
C PRO A 123 11.59 -26.38 -0.18
N PRO A 124 12.47 -27.40 -0.25
CA PRO A 124 13.39 -27.75 0.84
C PRO A 124 14.40 -26.64 1.19
N SER A 125 14.71 -25.73 0.26
CA SER A 125 15.55 -24.57 0.52
C SER A 125 14.89 -23.55 1.46
N LYS A 126 13.55 -23.53 1.54
CA LYS A 126 12.74 -22.51 2.23
C LYS A 126 12.31 -22.93 3.64
N ARG A 127 13.26 -23.40 4.46
CA ARG A 127 13.00 -23.84 5.85
C ARG A 127 12.40 -22.76 6.74
N GLN A 128 12.86 -21.52 6.60
CA GLN A 128 12.35 -20.37 7.37
C GLN A 128 10.87 -20.10 7.07
N LEU A 129 10.48 -20.18 5.79
CA LEU A 129 9.09 -20.07 5.37
C LEU A 129 8.22 -21.20 5.96
N ALA A 130 8.70 -22.45 5.91
CA ALA A 130 7.97 -23.58 6.49
C ALA A 130 7.77 -23.44 8.01
N ALA A 131 8.80 -22.99 8.73
CA ALA A 131 8.70 -22.69 10.16
C ALA A 131 7.71 -21.55 10.44
N ALA A 132 7.74 -20.49 9.63
CA ALA A 132 6.81 -19.36 9.78
C ALA A 132 5.35 -19.76 9.49
N VAL A 133 5.12 -20.63 8.49
CA VAL A 133 3.79 -21.22 8.25
C VAL A 133 3.37 -22.12 9.42
N ALA A 134 4.27 -22.92 9.99
CA ALA A 134 3.95 -23.70 11.18
C ALA A 134 3.52 -22.82 12.37
N LEU A 135 4.25 -21.73 12.62
CA LEU A 135 3.88 -20.73 13.65
C LEU A 135 2.51 -20.09 13.35
N GLU A 136 2.25 -19.74 12.10
CA GLU A 136 0.97 -19.18 11.67
C GLU A 136 -0.21 -20.09 12.04
N TRP A 137 -0.07 -21.40 11.84
CA TRP A 137 -1.10 -22.39 12.19
C TRP A 137 -1.19 -22.70 13.68
N ASP A 138 -0.08 -22.62 14.42
CA ASP A 138 -0.06 -22.82 15.88
C ASP A 138 -0.80 -21.69 16.63
N GLN A 139 -0.73 -20.46 16.10
CA GLN A 139 -1.38 -19.27 16.67
C GLN A 139 -2.90 -19.21 16.43
N LEU A 140 -3.47 -20.09 15.61
CA LEU A 140 -4.91 -20.09 15.36
C LEU A 140 -5.67 -20.63 16.58
N ALA A 141 -6.64 -19.84 17.04
CA ALA A 141 -7.59 -20.21 18.08
C ALA A 141 -8.77 -21.05 17.55
N SER A 142 -9.11 -20.90 16.27
CA SER A 142 -10.18 -21.67 15.63
C SER A 142 -9.89 -22.07 14.19
N ALA A 143 -10.47 -23.18 13.74
CA ALA A 143 -10.36 -23.59 12.34
C ALA A 143 -11.04 -22.60 11.39
N GLN A 144 -12.02 -21.81 11.85
CA GLN A 144 -12.62 -20.73 11.06
C GLN A 144 -11.62 -19.59 10.77
N GLN A 145 -10.62 -19.35 11.63
CA GLN A 145 -9.57 -18.37 11.33
C GLN A 145 -8.71 -18.81 10.15
N ALA A 146 -8.49 -20.11 9.95
CA ALA A 146 -7.78 -20.63 8.78
C ALA A 146 -8.49 -20.35 7.44
N LEU A 147 -9.75 -19.89 7.46
CA LEU A 147 -10.47 -19.47 6.25
C LEU A 147 -10.26 -17.99 5.92
N LYS A 148 -9.55 -17.25 6.78
CA LYS A 148 -9.38 -15.80 6.68
C LYS A 148 -7.93 -15.47 6.35
N GLN A 149 -7.72 -14.83 5.21
CA GLN A 149 -6.40 -14.46 4.68
C GLN A 149 -5.50 -13.72 5.69
N HIS A 150 -6.07 -12.85 6.52
CA HIS A 150 -5.31 -12.06 7.49
C HIS A 150 -4.82 -12.86 8.69
N TYR A 151 -5.38 -14.05 8.94
CA TYR A 151 -4.88 -15.00 9.94
C TYR A 151 -3.86 -15.98 9.37
N ILE A 152 -3.90 -16.23 8.05
CA ILE A 152 -3.00 -17.16 7.37
C ILE A 152 -2.25 -16.55 6.16
N PRO A 153 -1.61 -15.37 6.30
CA PRO A 153 -1.06 -14.63 5.18
C PRO A 153 0.05 -15.36 4.41
N LEU A 154 0.89 -16.15 5.08
CA LEU A 154 1.98 -16.92 4.47
C LEU A 154 1.45 -18.20 3.82
N THR A 155 0.54 -18.94 4.48
CA THR A 155 -0.09 -20.13 3.87
C THR A 155 -0.75 -19.78 2.54
N SER A 156 -1.46 -18.67 2.50
CA SER A 156 -2.13 -18.24 1.28
C SER A 156 -1.18 -17.70 0.22
N LEU A 157 -0.05 -17.09 0.63
CA LEU A 157 0.99 -16.65 -0.31
C LEU A 157 1.72 -17.84 -0.93
N VAL A 158 2.02 -18.88 -0.14
CA VAL A 158 2.53 -20.15 -0.64
C VAL A 158 1.52 -20.81 -1.56
N SER A 159 0.24 -20.83 -1.18
CA SER A 159 -0.82 -21.38 -2.04
C SER A 159 -0.87 -20.67 -3.40
N ARG A 160 -0.76 -19.34 -3.41
CA ARG A 160 -0.67 -18.54 -4.65
C ARG A 160 0.53 -18.92 -5.51
N ALA A 161 1.71 -19.08 -4.91
CA ALA A 161 2.91 -19.52 -5.62
C ALA A 161 2.76 -20.93 -6.23
N LEU A 162 2.15 -21.85 -5.49
CA LEU A 162 1.87 -23.20 -5.98
C LEU A 162 0.86 -23.16 -7.14
N ASP A 163 -0.21 -22.39 -7.02
CA ASP A 163 -1.21 -22.27 -8.08
C ASP A 163 -0.63 -21.71 -9.38
N ILE A 164 0.28 -20.72 -9.30
CA ILE A 164 1.04 -20.22 -10.47
C ILE A 164 1.91 -21.33 -11.07
N ARG A 165 2.71 -22.01 -10.23
CA ARG A 165 3.61 -23.07 -10.68
C ARG A 165 2.87 -24.20 -11.39
N ASP A 166 1.72 -24.58 -10.84
CA ASP A 166 0.96 -25.70 -11.35
C ASP A 166 0.17 -25.31 -12.61
N ALA A 167 -0.27 -24.04 -12.73
CA ALA A 167 -0.79 -23.51 -13.98
C ALA A 167 0.30 -23.52 -15.09
N ASP A 168 1.51 -23.03 -14.79
CA ASP A 168 2.64 -23.06 -15.71
C ASP A 168 2.96 -24.49 -16.17
N ALA A 169 3.00 -25.45 -15.24
CA ALA A 169 3.26 -26.86 -15.54
C ALA A 169 2.18 -27.51 -16.43
N ASN A 170 0.94 -27.02 -16.34
CA ASN A 170 -0.17 -27.45 -17.18
C ASN A 170 -0.26 -26.69 -18.52
N GLY A 171 0.66 -25.76 -18.78
CA GLY A 171 0.64 -24.91 -19.98
C GLY A 171 -0.42 -23.81 -19.95
N ASP A 172 -1.04 -23.54 -18.79
CA ASP A 172 -1.99 -22.45 -18.61
C ASP A 172 -1.24 -21.16 -18.27
N SER A 173 -1.01 -20.34 -19.30
CA SER A 173 -0.34 -19.05 -19.16
C SER A 173 -1.24 -17.91 -18.65
N LEU A 174 -2.56 -18.13 -18.49
CA LEU A 174 -3.49 -17.05 -18.11
C LEU A 174 -3.15 -16.46 -16.75
N VAL A 175 -2.91 -17.31 -15.76
CA VAL A 175 -2.63 -16.89 -14.38
C VAL A 175 -1.39 -15.99 -14.31
N ARG A 176 -0.34 -16.36 -15.04
CA ARG A 176 0.91 -15.59 -15.14
C ARG A 176 0.69 -14.29 -15.91
N ASN A 177 0.03 -14.36 -17.06
CA ASN A 177 -0.22 -13.19 -17.92
C ASN A 177 -1.06 -12.14 -17.18
N ASP A 178 -2.04 -12.56 -16.38
CA ASP A 178 -2.84 -11.66 -15.55
C ASP A 178 -2.00 -10.98 -14.46
N ALA A 179 -1.13 -11.74 -13.78
CA ALA A 179 -0.22 -11.19 -12.77
C ALA A 179 0.77 -10.18 -13.39
N VAL A 180 1.39 -10.54 -14.51
CA VAL A 180 2.30 -9.67 -15.28
C VAL A 180 1.57 -8.43 -15.76
N GLY A 181 0.37 -8.58 -16.34
CA GLY A 181 -0.45 -7.48 -16.82
C GLY A 181 -0.84 -6.51 -15.70
N MET A 182 -1.16 -7.02 -14.51
CA MET A 182 -1.40 -6.19 -13.32
C MET A 182 -0.16 -5.40 -12.91
N MET A 183 1.00 -6.04 -12.83
CA MET A 183 2.25 -5.37 -12.45
C MET A 183 2.70 -4.33 -13.50
N MET A 184 2.48 -4.60 -14.78
CA MET A 184 2.77 -3.62 -15.85
C MET A 184 1.86 -2.38 -15.77
N LYS A 185 0.63 -2.50 -15.24
CA LYS A 185 -0.21 -1.33 -14.95
C LYS A 185 0.39 -0.48 -13.84
N TYR A 186 0.86 -1.11 -12.76
CA TYR A 186 1.57 -0.41 -11.68
C TYR A 186 2.86 0.23 -12.16
N PHE A 187 3.62 -0.40 -13.06
CA PHE A 187 4.82 0.20 -13.63
C PHE A 187 4.54 1.53 -14.36
N GLY A 188 3.41 1.60 -15.08
CA GLY A 188 3.00 2.83 -15.76
C GLY A 188 2.62 3.99 -14.81
N THR A 189 2.30 3.68 -13.55
CA THR A 189 1.87 4.64 -12.53
C THR A 189 2.63 4.44 -11.21
N ASP A 190 3.90 4.08 -11.31
CA ASP A 190 4.68 3.62 -10.15
C ASP A 190 4.88 4.76 -9.15
N THR A 191 4.65 4.50 -7.86
CA THR A 191 4.82 5.50 -6.79
C THR A 191 6.19 6.20 -6.83
N LEU A 192 7.27 5.50 -7.20
CA LEU A 192 8.60 6.10 -7.30
C LEU A 192 8.78 7.05 -8.48
N LEU A 193 7.87 7.03 -9.46
CA LEU A 193 7.93 7.83 -10.68
C LEU A 193 6.94 9.01 -10.65
N CYS A 194 6.05 9.05 -9.66
CA CYS A 194 5.08 10.12 -9.45
C CYS A 194 5.67 11.22 -8.57
N TRP A 195 6.40 12.15 -9.17
CA TRP A 195 7.05 13.24 -8.44
C TRP A 195 6.17 14.48 -8.33
N ALA A 196 6.28 15.18 -7.21
CA ALA A 196 5.67 16.49 -7.03
C ALA A 196 6.22 17.49 -8.08
N PRO A 197 5.40 18.45 -8.56
CA PRO A 197 5.83 19.46 -9.52
C PRO A 197 7.01 20.29 -9.01
N GLU A 198 7.91 20.72 -9.91
CA GLU A 198 9.01 21.64 -9.54
C GLU A 198 8.47 23.01 -9.11
N ARG A 199 7.46 23.51 -9.82
CA ARG A 199 6.84 24.81 -9.56
C ARG A 199 5.88 24.70 -8.38
N GLY A 200 6.08 25.52 -7.35
CA GLY A 200 5.22 25.54 -6.16
C GLY A 200 5.63 24.56 -5.05
N SER A 201 6.61 23.69 -5.29
CA SER A 201 7.32 22.93 -4.25
C SER A 201 8.24 23.85 -3.45
N GLN A 202 7.67 24.88 -2.81
CA GLN A 202 8.40 25.61 -1.78
C GLN A 202 8.68 24.63 -0.65
N GLY A 203 9.97 24.42 -0.34
CA GLY A 203 10.35 23.72 0.87
C GLY A 203 9.60 24.34 2.06
N SER A 204 9.21 23.53 3.03
CA SER A 204 8.77 24.12 4.29
C SER A 204 9.92 24.98 4.81
N SER A 205 9.65 26.00 5.61
CA SER A 205 10.70 26.80 6.28
C SER A 205 11.63 25.97 7.20
N ARG A 206 11.47 24.64 7.21
CA ARG A 206 12.08 23.64 8.08
C ARG A 206 12.76 22.47 7.34
N GLY A 207 12.86 22.43 6.01
CA GLY A 207 13.63 21.37 5.32
C GLY A 207 13.39 21.18 3.82
N ASP A 208 13.89 20.05 3.30
CA ASP A 208 13.78 19.65 1.89
C ASP A 208 12.32 19.63 1.38
N SER A 209 12.14 19.99 0.11
CA SER A 209 10.83 19.89 -0.55
C SER A 209 10.43 18.42 -0.76
N LEU A 210 9.12 18.16 -0.90
CA LEU A 210 8.60 16.82 -1.17
C LEU A 210 9.28 16.19 -2.40
N ARG A 211 9.41 16.97 -3.48
CA ARG A 211 10.08 16.50 -4.70
C ARG A 211 11.53 16.09 -4.45
N GLN A 212 12.28 16.87 -3.68
CA GLN A 212 13.67 16.55 -3.36
C GLN A 212 13.76 15.21 -2.63
N ARG A 213 12.90 14.96 -1.64
CA ARG A 213 12.87 13.69 -0.92
C ARG A 213 12.44 12.52 -1.80
N GLN A 214 11.45 12.70 -2.66
CA GLN A 214 11.02 11.68 -3.64
C GLN A 214 12.17 11.30 -4.57
N VAL A 215 12.89 12.28 -5.11
CA VAL A 215 14.04 12.06 -6.00
C VAL A 215 15.20 11.39 -5.26
N GLN A 216 15.50 11.82 -4.03
CA GLN A 216 16.55 11.21 -3.19
C GLN A 216 16.25 9.74 -2.87
N ALA A 217 14.99 9.38 -2.59
CA ALA A 217 14.58 8.00 -2.34
C ALA A 217 14.56 7.14 -3.61
N ALA A 218 14.09 7.69 -4.73
CA ALA A 218 13.94 6.96 -5.98
C ALA A 218 15.27 6.65 -6.69
N ARG A 219 16.22 7.60 -6.71
CA ARG A 219 17.47 7.49 -7.49
C ARG A 219 18.28 6.23 -7.19
N PRO A 220 18.61 5.89 -5.93
CA PRO A 220 19.40 4.68 -5.65
C PRO A 220 18.72 3.39 -6.11
N ILE A 221 17.39 3.37 -6.08
CA ILE A 221 16.58 2.23 -6.54
C ILE A 221 16.64 2.14 -8.07
N LEU A 222 16.39 3.24 -8.77
CA LEU A 222 16.44 3.33 -10.24
C LEU A 222 17.83 2.96 -10.77
N ASP A 223 18.88 3.50 -10.16
CA ASP A 223 20.27 3.24 -10.56
C ASP A 223 20.59 1.75 -10.40
N TYR A 224 20.19 1.14 -9.28
CA TYR A 224 20.37 -0.30 -9.08
C TYR A 224 19.62 -1.13 -10.13
N LEU A 225 18.36 -0.80 -10.39
CA LEU A 225 17.53 -1.56 -11.33
C LEU A 225 18.06 -1.46 -12.75
N THR A 226 18.39 -0.25 -13.22
CA THR A 226 18.93 -0.03 -14.57
C THR A 226 20.35 -0.56 -14.75
N THR A 227 21.10 -0.77 -13.67
CA THR A 227 22.46 -1.35 -13.72
C THR A 227 22.45 -2.87 -13.64
N HIS A 228 21.71 -3.44 -12.69
CA HIS A 228 21.84 -4.86 -12.31
C HIS A 228 20.68 -5.75 -12.76
N VAL A 229 19.46 -5.20 -12.87
CA VAL A 229 18.26 -6.00 -13.18
C VAL A 229 17.85 -5.83 -14.64
N TRP A 230 17.89 -4.60 -15.13
CA TRP A 230 17.45 -4.20 -16.46
C TRP A 230 18.50 -3.31 -17.16
N PRO A 231 19.70 -3.85 -17.47
CA PRO A 231 20.74 -3.12 -18.19
C PRO A 231 20.22 -2.44 -19.46
N GLY A 232 20.38 -1.11 -19.52
CA GLY A 232 19.97 -0.30 -20.67
C GLY A 232 18.48 0.05 -20.73
N ALA A 233 17.71 -0.22 -19.67
CA ALA A 233 16.37 0.34 -19.50
C ALA A 233 16.45 1.85 -19.25
N ASP A 234 15.57 2.60 -19.92
CA ASP A 234 15.34 4.01 -19.68
C ASP A 234 14.01 4.16 -18.93
N ILE A 235 14.07 4.51 -17.65
CA ILE A 235 12.92 4.66 -16.76
C ILE A 235 12.76 6.14 -16.45
N VAL A 236 11.65 6.71 -16.89
CA VAL A 236 11.39 8.15 -16.78
C VAL A 236 10.29 8.43 -15.76
N PRO A 237 10.23 9.64 -15.17
CA PRO A 237 9.11 10.04 -14.33
C PRO A 237 7.77 9.88 -15.05
N ALA A 238 6.75 9.45 -14.30
CA ALA A 238 5.42 9.19 -14.83
C ALA A 238 4.62 10.48 -15.06
N LEU A 239 4.90 11.55 -14.30
CA LEU A 239 4.16 12.81 -14.35
C LEU A 239 5.01 13.94 -14.93
N GLU A 240 4.35 14.84 -15.67
CA GLU A 240 4.92 16.09 -16.17
C GLU A 240 4.47 17.27 -15.27
N GLU A 241 5.16 18.42 -15.30
CA GLU A 241 4.91 19.54 -14.37
C GLU A 241 3.44 19.99 -14.31
N ASP A 242 2.79 20.07 -15.47
CA ASP A 242 1.45 20.63 -15.61
C ASP A 242 0.40 19.55 -15.95
N ASN A 243 0.71 18.27 -15.77
CA ASN A 243 -0.18 17.17 -16.16
C ASN A 243 -0.22 16.04 -15.13
N ILE A 244 -1.42 15.74 -14.65
CA ILE A 244 -1.68 14.63 -13.72
C ILE A 244 -1.80 13.27 -14.42
N LEU A 245 -1.92 13.25 -15.75
CA LEU A 245 -2.04 12.02 -16.52
C LEU A 245 -0.66 11.38 -16.71
N PRO A 246 -0.49 10.10 -16.36
CA PRO A 246 0.78 9.39 -16.54
C PRO A 246 1.21 9.32 -18.00
N LYS A 247 2.46 9.70 -18.25
CA LYS A 247 3.14 9.47 -19.52
C LYS A 247 3.55 7.99 -19.64
N PRO A 248 3.38 7.35 -20.80
CA PRO A 248 3.86 6.00 -21.00
C PRO A 248 5.39 5.92 -20.91
N GLN A 249 5.89 4.85 -20.28
CA GLN A 249 7.30 4.47 -20.33
C GLN A 249 7.71 4.09 -21.77
N PRO A 250 8.99 4.28 -22.16
CA PRO A 250 9.48 3.88 -23.47
C PRO A 250 9.16 2.41 -23.80
N GLU A 251 8.76 2.12 -25.03
CA GLU A 251 8.30 0.78 -25.44
C GLU A 251 9.35 -0.29 -25.17
N ARG A 252 10.62 0.01 -25.51
CA ARG A 252 11.76 -0.88 -25.23
C ARG A 252 11.89 -1.23 -23.75
N THR A 253 11.73 -0.23 -22.86
CA THR A 253 11.76 -0.45 -21.41
C THR A 253 10.59 -1.32 -20.97
N ARG A 254 9.39 -1.08 -21.49
CA ARG A 254 8.19 -1.86 -21.16
C ARG A 254 8.33 -3.31 -21.59
N GLU A 255 8.81 -3.57 -22.80
CA GLU A 255 9.05 -4.92 -23.32
C GLU A 255 10.10 -5.66 -22.50
N LEU A 256 11.19 -4.98 -22.14
CA LEU A 256 12.25 -5.53 -21.29
C LEU A 256 11.72 -5.93 -19.91
N VAL A 257 11.00 -5.02 -19.25
CA VAL A 257 10.39 -5.28 -17.93
C VAL A 257 9.36 -6.41 -18.03
N GLN A 258 8.49 -6.40 -19.04
CA GLN A 258 7.48 -7.45 -19.24
C GLN A 258 8.10 -8.82 -19.52
N GLY A 259 9.17 -8.88 -20.32
CA GLY A 259 9.92 -10.10 -20.58
C GLY A 259 10.56 -10.65 -19.30
N TRP A 260 11.17 -9.77 -18.50
CA TRP A 260 11.76 -10.14 -17.22
C TRP A 260 10.72 -10.70 -16.23
N LEU A 261 9.57 -10.03 -16.09
CA LEU A 261 8.47 -10.49 -15.24
C LEU A 261 7.93 -11.85 -15.69
N SER A 262 7.75 -12.03 -16.99
CA SER A 262 7.27 -13.29 -17.58
C SER A 262 8.22 -14.46 -17.31
N ALA A 263 9.51 -14.21 -17.14
CA ALA A 263 10.53 -15.23 -16.89
C ALA A 263 10.70 -15.59 -15.39
N LEU A 264 10.04 -14.87 -14.47
CA LEU A 264 10.21 -15.13 -13.04
C LEU A 264 9.66 -16.50 -12.63
N PRO A 265 10.37 -17.23 -11.74
CA PRO A 265 9.82 -18.44 -11.13
C PRO A 265 8.57 -18.13 -10.30
N ALA A 266 7.74 -19.15 -10.07
CA ALA A 266 6.40 -18.96 -9.51
C ALA A 266 6.38 -18.35 -8.08
N PHE A 267 7.37 -18.67 -7.24
CA PHE A 267 7.48 -18.11 -5.89
C PHE A 267 7.86 -16.62 -5.93
N GLU A 268 8.82 -16.28 -6.77
CA GLU A 268 9.27 -14.92 -7.04
C GLU A 268 8.13 -14.07 -7.64
N LEU A 269 7.37 -14.63 -8.57
CA LEU A 269 6.23 -13.95 -9.18
C LEU A 269 5.13 -13.66 -8.15
N ALA A 270 4.77 -14.63 -7.31
CA ALA A 270 3.79 -14.44 -6.23
C ALA A 270 4.26 -13.43 -5.18
N GLY A 271 5.55 -13.49 -4.82
CA GLY A 271 6.16 -12.55 -3.88
C GLY A 271 6.17 -11.13 -4.44
N LEU A 272 6.55 -10.98 -5.70
CA LEU A 272 6.55 -9.70 -6.39
C LEU A 272 5.12 -9.14 -6.50
N GLU A 273 4.15 -9.95 -6.93
CA GLU A 273 2.73 -9.58 -6.97
C GLU A 273 2.26 -9.00 -5.63
N ARG A 274 2.60 -9.67 -4.51
CA ARG A 274 2.30 -9.17 -3.15
C ARG A 274 3.00 -7.85 -2.85
N ALA A 275 4.29 -7.73 -3.13
CA ALA A 275 5.07 -6.53 -2.84
C ALA A 275 4.58 -5.32 -3.66
N VAL A 276 4.22 -5.52 -4.93
CA VAL A 276 3.66 -4.47 -5.79
C VAL A 276 2.32 -3.98 -5.26
N LEU A 277 1.43 -4.90 -4.88
CA LEU A 277 0.13 -4.53 -4.33
C LEU A 277 0.24 -3.79 -3.00
N ALA A 278 1.22 -4.14 -2.15
CA ALA A 278 1.49 -3.50 -0.87
C ALA A 278 2.07 -2.08 -1.05
N SER A 279 3.16 -1.97 -1.81
CA SER A 279 3.93 -0.73 -1.99
C SER A 279 3.38 0.22 -3.06
N LYS A 280 2.46 -0.28 -3.90
CA LYS A 280 2.01 0.39 -5.13
C LYS A 280 3.15 0.73 -6.11
N SER A 281 4.29 0.02 -5.98
CA SER A 281 5.49 0.25 -6.77
C SER A 281 6.07 -1.08 -7.26
N LEU A 282 6.17 -1.24 -8.58
CA LEU A 282 6.94 -2.32 -9.19
C LEU A 282 8.43 -2.15 -8.88
N LEU A 283 8.94 -0.92 -8.92
CA LEU A 283 10.36 -0.65 -8.77
C LEU A 283 10.87 -1.00 -7.36
N VAL A 284 10.15 -0.57 -6.30
CA VAL A 284 10.49 -0.95 -4.92
C VAL A 284 10.41 -2.47 -4.74
N ALA A 285 9.36 -3.08 -5.26
CA ALA A 285 9.13 -4.51 -5.15
C ALA A 285 10.23 -5.34 -5.84
N VAL A 286 10.67 -4.93 -7.04
CA VAL A 286 11.78 -5.59 -7.75
C VAL A 286 13.11 -5.36 -7.04
N ARG A 287 13.36 -4.17 -6.50
CA ARG A 287 14.58 -3.91 -5.72
C ARG A 287 14.66 -4.79 -4.47
N LEU A 288 13.54 -4.97 -3.76
CA LEU A 288 13.45 -5.87 -2.62
C LEU A 288 13.64 -7.33 -3.06
N LEU A 289 12.99 -7.75 -4.15
CA LEU A 289 13.09 -9.11 -4.68
C LEU A 289 14.54 -9.45 -5.08
N ALA A 290 15.22 -8.53 -5.77
CA ALA A 290 16.61 -8.70 -6.18
C ALA A 290 17.57 -8.88 -5.00
N GLU A 291 17.23 -8.34 -3.82
CA GLU A 291 18.05 -8.47 -2.62
C GLU A 291 17.86 -9.81 -1.89
N TRP A 292 16.63 -10.33 -1.90
CA TRP A 292 16.21 -11.41 -0.99
C TRP A 292 15.84 -12.72 -1.70
N SER A 293 15.55 -12.72 -3.00
CA SER A 293 15.25 -13.94 -3.74
C SER A 293 16.46 -14.86 -3.81
N GLU A 294 16.25 -16.14 -3.51
CA GLU A 294 17.30 -17.16 -3.68
C GLU A 294 17.65 -17.39 -5.16
N GLU A 295 16.69 -17.27 -6.07
CA GLU A 295 16.89 -17.46 -7.51
C GLU A 295 17.71 -16.33 -8.12
N LEU A 296 17.48 -15.09 -7.66
CA LEU A 296 18.24 -13.91 -8.10
C LEU A 296 19.58 -13.75 -7.36
N SER A 297 19.86 -14.57 -6.34
CA SER A 297 21.09 -14.47 -5.55
C SER A 297 22.38 -14.67 -6.35
N ARG A 298 22.33 -15.43 -7.46
CA ARG A 298 23.47 -15.63 -8.37
C ARG A 298 23.86 -14.36 -9.11
N ALA A 299 22.87 -13.57 -9.53
CA ALA A 299 23.10 -12.27 -10.17
C ALA A 299 23.75 -11.26 -9.19
N ARG A 300 23.54 -11.43 -7.88
CA ARG A 300 24.22 -10.62 -6.85
C ARG A 300 25.67 -11.07 -6.62
N ALA A 301 25.95 -12.37 -6.65
CA ALA A 301 27.28 -12.91 -6.32
C ALA A 301 28.36 -12.46 -7.32
N THR A 302 27.99 -12.19 -8.56
CA THR A 302 28.90 -11.72 -9.62
C THR A 302 29.44 -10.31 -9.39
N ASP A 303 28.78 -9.49 -8.57
CA ASP A 303 29.19 -8.09 -8.37
C ASP A 303 30.33 -7.90 -7.36
N GLY A 304 30.74 -8.94 -6.62
CA GLY A 304 31.98 -9.00 -5.81
C GLY A 304 32.17 -7.92 -4.73
N LYS A 305 31.31 -6.91 -4.67
CA LYS A 305 31.33 -5.78 -3.76
C LYS A 305 30.19 -5.98 -2.77
N ALA A 306 30.54 -6.07 -1.48
CA ALA A 306 29.59 -5.90 -0.39
C ALA A 306 29.03 -4.47 -0.49
N HIS A 307 27.94 -4.31 -1.22
CA HIS A 307 27.25 -3.04 -1.39
C HIS A 307 26.60 -2.65 -0.06
N GLY A 308 27.28 -1.84 0.75
CA GLY A 308 26.71 -1.11 1.89
C GLY A 308 25.76 -1.91 2.78
N ALA A 309 24.76 -1.23 3.34
CA ALA A 309 23.63 -1.87 4.00
C ALA A 309 22.72 -2.52 2.95
N ARG A 310 22.25 -3.75 3.21
CA ARG A 310 21.31 -4.45 2.32
C ARG A 310 19.97 -3.72 2.32
N PHE A 311 19.36 -3.57 1.15
CA PHE A 311 18.03 -2.98 1.02
C PHE A 311 16.98 -3.92 1.60
N GLY A 312 16.47 -3.56 2.77
CA GLY A 312 15.55 -4.35 3.56
C GLY A 312 14.11 -3.85 3.49
N ILE A 313 13.33 -4.35 4.45
CA ILE A 313 11.91 -4.04 4.60
C ILE A 313 11.72 -2.56 4.96
N GLU A 314 12.60 -2.00 5.80
CA GLU A 314 12.52 -0.61 6.24
C GLU A 314 12.81 0.36 5.09
N GLU A 315 13.87 0.11 4.32
CA GLU A 315 14.22 0.93 3.16
C GLU A 315 13.12 0.88 2.10
N ALA A 316 12.54 -0.30 1.87
CA ALA A 316 11.41 -0.46 0.96
C ALA A 316 10.16 0.28 1.46
N ALA A 317 9.81 0.16 2.73
CA ALA A 317 8.67 0.85 3.33
C ALA A 317 8.85 2.38 3.30
N GLU A 318 10.05 2.87 3.63
CA GLU A 318 10.36 4.29 3.55
C GLU A 318 10.25 4.84 2.12
N ALA A 319 10.79 4.10 1.13
CA ALA A 319 10.78 4.51 -0.26
C ALA A 319 9.37 4.67 -0.85
N CYS A 320 8.39 3.84 -0.44
CA CYS A 320 7.01 3.96 -0.92
C CYS A 320 6.12 4.87 -0.05
N SER A 321 6.56 5.28 1.14
CA SER A 321 5.80 6.16 2.04
C SER A 321 6.40 7.57 2.16
N VAL A 322 7.26 7.99 1.24
CA VAL A 322 7.96 9.30 1.29
C VAL A 322 6.98 10.46 1.47
N GLU A 323 5.91 10.49 0.70
CA GLU A 323 4.92 11.57 0.79
C GLU A 323 4.18 11.54 2.12
N VAL A 324 3.64 10.38 2.54
CA VAL A 324 2.93 10.23 3.82
C VAL A 324 3.81 10.67 4.98
N ARG A 325 5.10 10.30 4.98
CA ARG A 325 6.07 10.70 6.00
C ARG A 325 6.29 12.22 6.00
N TRP A 326 6.51 12.80 4.82
CA TRP A 326 6.69 14.26 4.68
C TRP A 326 5.46 15.03 5.18
N GLN A 327 4.25 14.57 4.86
CA GLN A 327 3.00 15.16 5.30
C GLN A 327 2.82 15.02 6.83
N THR A 328 3.13 13.85 7.38
CA THR A 328 3.05 13.55 8.81
C THR A 328 4.02 14.39 9.64
N GLU A 329 5.22 14.67 9.12
CA GLU A 329 6.18 15.59 9.77
C GLU A 329 5.67 17.03 9.85
N LEU A 330 4.86 17.45 8.88
CA LEU A 330 4.32 18.81 8.81
C LEU A 330 3.02 19.00 9.58
N TRP A 331 2.14 17.99 9.52
CA TRP A 331 0.76 18.11 10.00
C TRP A 331 0.43 17.17 11.15
N GLY A 332 1.38 16.34 11.60
CA GLY A 332 1.19 15.34 12.63
C GLY A 332 0.65 14.03 12.08
N GLU A 333 0.79 12.99 12.90
CA GLU A 333 0.32 11.64 12.59
C GLU A 333 -1.15 11.48 12.97
N VAL A 334 -1.90 10.73 12.16
CA VAL A 334 -3.27 10.34 12.47
C VAL A 334 -3.25 8.92 13.02
N GLU A 335 -3.51 8.80 14.32
CA GLU A 335 -3.64 7.52 15.04
C GLU A 335 -4.71 6.61 14.39
N ASP A 336 -4.52 5.30 14.49
CA ASP A 336 -5.36 4.25 13.89
C ASP A 336 -5.43 4.25 12.35
N THR A 337 -4.64 5.11 11.67
CA THR A 337 -4.55 5.16 10.20
C THR A 337 -3.10 5.01 9.74
N HIS A 338 -2.27 6.02 10.00
CA HIS A 338 -0.89 6.03 9.49
C HIS A 338 -0.03 4.97 10.18
N ASP A 339 -0.19 4.79 11.49
CA ASP A 339 0.54 3.80 12.28
C ASP A 339 0.21 2.36 11.85
N VAL A 340 -1.08 2.06 11.66
CA VAL A 340 -1.54 0.75 11.21
C VAL A 340 -1.05 0.45 9.80
N GLU A 341 -1.18 1.39 8.87
CA GLU A 341 -0.71 1.21 7.49
C GLU A 341 0.81 1.00 7.44
N LYS A 342 1.56 1.77 8.24
CA LYS A 342 3.02 1.72 8.32
C LYS A 342 3.52 0.36 8.83
N GLU A 343 2.83 -0.25 9.80
CA GLU A 343 3.14 -1.60 10.28
C GLU A 343 2.62 -2.69 9.34
N ASP A 344 1.45 -2.50 8.72
CA ASP A 344 0.89 -3.46 7.78
C ASP A 344 1.75 -3.57 6.51
N LEU A 345 2.26 -2.46 6.01
CA LEU A 345 3.19 -2.42 4.89
C LEU A 345 4.46 -3.23 5.17
N ARG A 346 5.10 -3.02 6.34
CA ARG A 346 6.26 -3.82 6.76
C ARG A 346 5.94 -5.29 6.84
N ARG A 347 4.80 -5.63 7.44
CA ARG A 347 4.33 -7.01 7.57
C ARG A 347 4.16 -7.66 6.18
N GLN A 348 3.56 -6.94 5.23
CA GLN A 348 3.37 -7.43 3.86
C GLN A 348 4.71 -7.61 3.13
N LEU A 349 5.61 -6.63 3.18
CA LEU A 349 6.94 -6.71 2.56
C LEU A 349 7.80 -7.81 3.21
N GLY A 350 7.75 -7.95 4.53
CA GLY A 350 8.43 -9.04 5.26
C GLY A 350 7.93 -10.42 4.88
N SER A 351 6.62 -10.56 4.60
CA SER A 351 6.07 -11.83 4.10
C SER A 351 6.65 -12.23 2.74
N VAL A 352 7.00 -11.25 1.91
CA VAL A 352 7.65 -11.48 0.60
C VAL A 352 9.08 -11.94 0.80
N VAL A 353 9.84 -11.31 1.70
CA VAL A 353 11.20 -11.74 2.05
C VAL A 353 11.22 -13.20 2.52
N LEU A 354 10.27 -13.60 3.37
CA LEU A 354 10.15 -15.01 3.81
C LEU A 354 9.78 -15.95 2.66
N LEU A 355 8.91 -15.52 1.73
CA LEU A 355 8.49 -16.35 0.60
C LEU A 355 9.64 -16.63 -0.38
N VAL A 356 10.39 -15.58 -0.74
CA VAL A 356 11.40 -15.66 -1.80
C VAL A 356 12.79 -16.01 -1.26
N GLY A 357 13.01 -15.79 0.03
CA GLY A 357 14.20 -16.21 0.74
C GLY A 357 14.33 -17.73 0.81
N GLY A 358 15.57 -18.19 0.90
CA GLY A 358 15.90 -19.59 1.04
C GLY A 358 17.37 -19.75 1.37
N SER A 359 17.74 -20.97 1.74
CA SER A 359 19.15 -21.32 1.95
C SER A 359 19.82 -21.36 0.59
N SER A 360 20.64 -20.35 0.28
CA SER A 360 21.53 -20.41 -0.89
C SER A 360 22.31 -21.70 -0.77
N ARG A 361 22.07 -22.65 -1.69
CA ARG A 361 22.86 -23.88 -1.75
C ARG A 361 24.32 -23.45 -1.88
N ALA A 362 25.12 -23.78 -0.87
CA ALA A 362 26.56 -23.88 -1.02
C ALA A 362 26.88 -24.98 -2.04
#